data_AF-A0A3D2WHD5-F1
#
_entry.id   AF-A0A3D2WHD5-F1
#
_cell.length_a   1.000
_cell.length_b   1.000
_cell.length_c   1.000
_cell.angle_alpha   90.00
_cell.angle_beta   90.00
_cell.angle_gamma   90.00
#
_symmetry.space_group_name_H-M   'P 1'
#
loop_
_entity.id
_entity.type
_entity.pdbx_description
1 polymer ?
#
loop_
_entity_poly.entity_id
_entity_poly.type
_entity_poly.pdbx_seq_one_letter_code
_entity_poly.pdbx_strand_id
1 'polypeptide(L)'
;KENSLNLPDDFKEQAAQINAVLKKVTGGLNVKKYEEKKTVQFKKQAFDVDFKPLWDKIKYKTWYKVEFDPEKLIEACAREIHSNLLGGSAKFKYTKATTMIEQSGINIVDEQISTYSYTARDFQLPDIVTYLQEQTNLTRRSIVEILKRCGRLEAFKMNPQKFIEQAVTIIKNQMRLFIVDGIKYEKIGDDEFYAQELFEDQELIGYLNKNMLAVSKSIYDHVIYDSDVEESFAQELEKNTEVKVYAKLPNWFKIDTPLGSYNPDWAVLVEKDGTQKLYFVVETKGSMFSDALRPTEKAKIECGKEHFKALGDGAQFIKANSYDSFQDQVMA
;
A
#
# COMPACT_ATOMS: atom_id res chain seq x y z
N LYS A 1 18.03 6.80 20.59
CA LYS A 1 16.92 7.23 21.50
C LYS A 1 17.01 8.70 21.88
N GLU A 2 18.21 9.25 22.09
CA GLU A 2 18.40 10.67 22.46
C GLU A 2 18.58 11.62 21.27
N ASN A 3 18.26 11.15 20.05
CA ASN A 3 18.40 11.91 18.79
C ASN A 3 19.80 12.53 18.53
N SER A 4 20.83 12.05 19.22
CA SER A 4 22.23 12.45 19.06
C SER A 4 22.93 11.53 18.04
N LEU A 5 22.78 11.84 16.76
CA LEU A 5 23.53 11.17 15.69
C LEU A 5 24.61 12.12 15.15
N ASN A 6 25.87 11.80 15.40
CA ASN A 6 27.00 12.53 14.83
C ASN A 6 27.37 11.91 13.48
N LEU A 7 27.16 12.65 12.40
CA LEU A 7 27.48 12.22 11.04
C LEU A 7 28.64 13.04 10.47
N PRO A 8 29.54 12.43 9.68
CA PRO A 8 30.53 13.17 8.89
C PRO A 8 29.85 14.17 7.95
N ASP A 9 30.55 15.25 7.59
CA ASP A 9 30.01 16.35 6.78
C ASP A 9 29.42 15.88 5.44
N ASP A 10 30.06 14.88 4.82
CA ASP A 10 29.65 14.30 3.54
C ASP A 10 28.26 13.64 3.57
N PHE A 11 27.74 13.32 4.77
CA PHE A 11 26.47 12.62 4.97
C PHE A 11 25.40 13.48 5.64
N LYS A 12 25.64 14.79 5.81
CA LYS A 12 24.66 15.70 6.41
C LYS A 12 23.36 15.77 5.63
N GLU A 13 23.41 15.73 4.30
CA GLU A 13 22.22 15.78 3.44
C GLU A 13 21.33 14.53 3.61
N GLN A 14 21.92 13.37 3.89
CA GLN A 14 21.22 12.11 4.09
C GLN A 14 20.90 11.84 5.57
N ALA A 15 21.19 12.79 6.46
CA ALA A 15 21.05 12.60 7.91
C ALA A 15 19.63 12.17 8.33
N ALA A 16 18.60 12.71 7.68
CA ALA A 16 17.21 12.32 7.93
C ALA A 16 16.93 10.85 7.55
N GLN A 17 17.46 10.40 6.40
CA GLN A 17 17.30 9.03 5.92
C GLN A 17 18.07 8.04 6.81
N ILE A 18 19.31 8.38 7.18
CA ILE A 18 20.15 7.57 8.07
C ILE A 18 19.47 7.43 9.44
N ASN A 19 18.96 8.52 10.00
CA ASN A 19 18.23 8.49 11.26
C ASN A 19 16.96 7.62 11.20
N ALA A 20 16.21 7.67 10.10
CA ALA A 20 15.01 6.85 9.93
C ALA A 20 15.33 5.34 9.90
N VAL A 21 16.39 4.94 9.18
CA VAL A 21 16.86 3.55 9.14
C VAL A 21 17.36 3.11 10.52
N LEU A 22 18.18 3.94 11.17
CA LEU A 22 18.70 3.63 12.50
C LEU A 22 17.60 3.53 13.55
N LYS A 23 16.57 4.40 13.52
CA LYS A 23 15.40 4.26 14.41
C LYS A 23 14.66 2.94 14.19
N LYS A 24 14.58 2.46 12.95
CA LYS A 24 13.93 1.18 12.64
C LYS A 24 14.73 -0.02 13.16
N VAL A 25 16.06 0.03 13.10
CA VAL A 25 16.95 -1.07 13.53
C VAL A 25 17.20 -1.04 15.04
N THR A 26 17.30 0.15 15.64
CA THR A 26 17.57 0.35 17.07
C THR A 26 16.29 0.51 17.92
N GLY A 27 15.14 0.61 17.27
CA GLY A 27 13.84 0.49 17.91
C GLY A 27 13.73 -0.89 18.52
N GLY A 28 13.99 -0.98 19.82
CA GLY A 28 13.85 -2.24 20.55
C GLY A 28 12.46 -2.84 20.32
N LEU A 29 12.35 -4.17 20.43
CA LEU A 29 11.06 -4.84 20.46
C LEU A 29 10.18 -4.11 21.48
N ASN A 30 9.04 -3.61 21.04
CA ASN A 30 8.08 -2.98 21.94
C ASN A 30 7.40 -4.10 22.75
N VAL A 31 8.15 -4.71 23.67
CA VAL A 31 7.68 -5.76 24.55
C VAL A 31 6.76 -5.08 25.56
N LYS A 32 5.47 -5.32 25.39
CA LYS A 32 4.41 -4.69 26.19
C LYS A 32 4.05 -5.65 27.34
N LYS A 33 4.18 -5.20 28.58
CA LYS A 33 3.87 -6.02 29.77
C LYS A 33 2.38 -6.37 29.74
N TYR A 34 2.05 -7.65 29.80
CA TYR A 34 0.66 -8.12 29.74
C TYR A 34 -0.27 -7.40 30.75
N GLU A 35 0.26 -7.09 31.94
CA GLU A 35 -0.46 -6.42 33.04
C GLU A 35 -0.86 -4.97 32.77
N GLU A 36 -0.22 -4.29 31.82
CA GLU A 36 -0.49 -2.87 31.49
C GLU A 36 -1.54 -2.71 30.37
N LYS A 37 -2.14 -3.81 29.92
CA LYS A 37 -3.21 -3.81 28.93
C LYS A 37 -4.46 -3.13 29.49
N LYS A 38 -5.04 -2.21 28.72
CA LYS A 38 -6.39 -1.71 28.96
C LYS A 38 -7.27 -1.92 27.75
N THR A 39 -8.50 -2.34 28.02
CA THR A 39 -9.56 -2.47 27.03
C THR A 39 -10.16 -1.09 26.78
N VAL A 40 -10.11 -0.66 25.53
CA VAL A 40 -10.78 0.54 25.03
C VAL A 40 -12.28 0.32 25.09
N GLN A 41 -13.00 1.31 25.63
CA GLN A 41 -14.45 1.22 25.80
C GLN A 41 -15.16 1.84 24.60
N PHE A 42 -16.14 1.13 24.05
CA PHE A 42 -17.03 1.65 23.02
C PHE A 42 -18.03 2.64 23.62
N LYS A 43 -18.11 3.85 23.04
CA LYS A 43 -19.03 4.92 23.45
C LYS A 43 -20.30 4.87 22.61
N LYS A 44 -21.24 4.02 23.05
CA LYS A 44 -22.53 3.81 22.37
C LYS A 44 -23.28 5.10 22.03
N GLN A 45 -23.30 6.08 22.93
CA GLN A 45 -23.97 7.36 22.68
C GLN A 45 -23.35 8.15 21.50
N ALA A 46 -22.01 8.20 21.39
CA ALA A 46 -21.33 8.88 20.29
C ALA A 46 -21.61 8.19 18.95
N PHE A 47 -21.68 6.86 18.97
CA PHE A 47 -22.07 6.09 17.80
C PHE A 47 -23.53 6.35 17.40
N ASP A 48 -24.49 6.15 18.31
CA ASP A 48 -25.91 6.17 18.00
C ASP A 48 -26.41 7.56 17.55
N VAL A 49 -25.84 8.64 18.09
CA VAL A 49 -26.29 10.01 17.81
C VAL A 49 -25.69 10.55 16.50
N ASP A 50 -24.37 10.51 16.37
CA ASP A 50 -23.69 11.20 15.27
C ASP A 50 -23.22 10.24 14.17
N PHE A 51 -22.74 9.04 14.50
CA PHE A 51 -22.10 8.13 13.54
C PHE A 51 -23.10 7.21 12.80
N LYS A 52 -24.10 6.72 13.52
CA LYS A 52 -25.05 5.69 13.06
C LYS A 52 -25.81 6.06 11.78
N PRO A 53 -26.33 7.29 11.59
CA PRO A 53 -27.09 7.65 10.39
C PRO A 53 -26.28 7.52 9.08
N LEU A 54 -24.98 7.75 9.16
CA LEU A 54 -24.08 7.57 8.03
C LEU A 54 -23.62 6.12 7.94
N TRP A 55 -23.27 5.49 9.07
CA TRP A 55 -22.92 4.07 9.12
C TRP A 55 -23.98 3.17 8.48
N ASP A 56 -25.26 3.42 8.75
CA ASP A 56 -26.37 2.65 8.18
C ASP A 56 -26.48 2.74 6.65
N LYS A 57 -25.83 3.72 6.01
CA LYS A 57 -25.74 3.83 4.54
C LYS A 57 -24.57 3.04 3.98
N ILE A 58 -23.49 2.90 4.76
CA ILE A 58 -22.19 2.42 4.27
C ILE A 58 -21.79 1.04 4.78
N LYS A 59 -22.47 0.49 5.79
CA LYS A 59 -22.09 -0.77 6.46
C LYS A 59 -22.23 -2.04 5.61
N TYR A 60 -22.87 -1.96 4.44
CA TYR A 60 -23.22 -3.13 3.65
C TYR A 60 -22.04 -3.70 2.88
N LYS A 61 -22.05 -5.01 2.67
CA LYS A 61 -21.09 -5.68 1.82
C LYS A 61 -21.55 -5.64 0.36
N THR A 62 -20.59 -5.59 -0.53
CA THR A 62 -20.82 -5.64 -1.98
C THR A 62 -20.06 -6.80 -2.58
N TRP A 63 -20.57 -7.32 -3.69
CA TRP A 63 -19.79 -8.17 -4.59
C TRP A 63 -19.32 -7.32 -5.76
N TYR A 64 -18.30 -7.79 -6.47
CA TYR A 64 -17.74 -7.06 -7.61
C TYR A 64 -17.68 -7.90 -8.87
N LYS A 65 -17.72 -7.18 -10.00
CA LYS A 65 -17.41 -7.69 -11.32
C LYS A 65 -16.37 -6.79 -11.97
N VAL A 66 -15.49 -7.35 -12.77
CA VAL A 66 -14.59 -6.56 -13.62
C VAL A 66 -15.05 -6.72 -15.06
N GLU A 67 -15.46 -5.62 -15.68
CA GLU A 67 -15.87 -5.57 -17.08
C GLU A 67 -14.76 -4.96 -17.92
N PHE A 68 -14.19 -5.75 -18.82
CA PHE A 68 -13.12 -5.30 -19.70
C PHE A 68 -13.10 -6.05 -21.03
N ASP A 69 -12.43 -5.46 -22.02
CA ASP A 69 -12.19 -6.06 -23.32
C ASP A 69 -10.88 -6.86 -23.30
N PRO A 70 -10.92 -8.20 -23.46
CA PRO A 70 -9.72 -9.04 -23.46
C PRO A 70 -8.73 -8.70 -24.58
N GLU A 71 -9.21 -8.25 -25.73
CA GLU A 71 -8.35 -7.91 -26.87
C GLU A 71 -7.54 -6.65 -26.58
N LYS A 72 -8.19 -5.63 -26.01
CA LYS A 72 -7.49 -4.41 -25.55
C LYS A 72 -6.44 -4.70 -24.48
N LEU A 73 -6.70 -5.65 -23.59
CA LEU A 73 -5.70 -6.07 -22.59
C LEU A 73 -4.49 -6.72 -23.26
N ILE A 74 -4.70 -7.60 -24.25
CA ILE A 74 -3.62 -8.23 -25.01
C ILE A 74 -2.79 -7.17 -25.74
N GLU A 75 -3.45 -6.22 -26.42
CA GLU A 75 -2.78 -5.12 -27.12
C GLU A 75 -1.99 -4.23 -26.18
N ALA A 76 -2.57 -3.84 -25.04
CA ALA A 76 -1.90 -3.02 -24.04
C ALA A 76 -0.67 -3.75 -23.48
N CYS A 77 -0.79 -5.02 -23.10
CA CYS A 77 0.35 -5.83 -22.64
C CYS A 77 1.45 -5.94 -23.69
N ALA A 78 1.09 -6.26 -24.95
CA ALA A 78 2.06 -6.42 -26.03
C ALA A 78 2.81 -5.11 -26.32
N ARG A 79 2.09 -3.98 -26.39
CA ARG A 79 2.65 -2.64 -26.59
C ARG A 79 3.60 -2.24 -25.47
N GLU A 80 3.22 -2.49 -24.23
CA GLU A 80 4.06 -2.15 -23.07
C GLU A 80 5.31 -3.02 -22.97
N ILE A 81 5.21 -4.31 -23.26
CA ILE A 81 6.40 -5.18 -23.37
C ILE A 81 7.30 -4.70 -24.51
N HIS A 82 6.73 -4.28 -25.64
CA HIS A 82 7.51 -3.75 -26.76
C HIS A 82 8.34 -2.54 -26.35
N SER A 83 7.71 -1.55 -25.72
CA SER A 83 8.31 -0.25 -25.39
C SER A 83 9.21 -0.28 -24.17
N ASN A 84 8.82 -1.01 -23.11
CA ASN A 84 9.41 -0.86 -21.78
C ASN A 84 10.27 -2.05 -21.34
N LEU A 85 10.30 -3.15 -22.10
CA LEU A 85 11.20 -4.26 -21.79
C LEU A 85 12.64 -3.86 -22.07
N LEU A 86 13.44 -3.77 -21.01
CA LEU A 86 14.86 -3.48 -21.07
C LEU A 86 15.59 -4.71 -21.61
N GLY A 87 16.05 -4.61 -22.86
CA GLY A 87 16.96 -5.59 -23.45
C GLY A 87 18.36 -5.49 -22.84
N GLY A 88 19.08 -6.60 -22.75
CA GLY A 88 20.48 -6.59 -22.34
C GLY A 88 21.04 -7.99 -22.15
N SER A 89 22.22 -8.25 -22.71
CA SER A 89 22.99 -9.46 -22.43
C SER A 89 23.37 -9.51 -20.94
N ALA A 90 23.47 -10.72 -20.37
CA ALA A 90 24.07 -10.88 -19.06
C ALA A 90 25.50 -10.29 -19.06
N LYS A 91 25.80 -9.43 -18.09
CA LYS A 91 27.12 -8.83 -17.90
C LYS A 91 27.71 -9.36 -16.60
N PHE A 92 28.89 -9.96 -16.69
CA PHE A 92 29.67 -10.35 -15.52
C PHE A 92 30.67 -9.23 -15.22
N LYS A 93 30.65 -8.75 -13.98
CA LYS A 93 31.66 -7.82 -13.45
C LYS A 93 32.71 -8.64 -12.72
N TYR A 94 33.91 -8.69 -13.26
CA TYR A 94 35.07 -9.30 -12.61
C TYR A 94 35.91 -8.20 -11.98
N THR A 95 36.08 -8.27 -10.66
CA THR A 95 37.00 -7.41 -9.92
C THR A 95 38.23 -8.24 -9.57
N LYS A 96 39.39 -7.82 -10.07
CA LYS A 96 40.69 -8.39 -9.70
C LYS A 96 41.43 -7.36 -8.86
N ALA A 97 41.69 -7.69 -7.60
CA ALA A 97 42.48 -6.87 -6.71
C ALA A 97 43.85 -7.53 -6.46
N THR A 98 44.93 -6.78 -6.63
CA THR A 98 46.27 -7.20 -6.24
C THR A 98 46.56 -6.64 -4.85
N THR A 99 46.85 -7.53 -3.90
CA THR A 99 47.12 -7.16 -2.50
C THR A 99 48.61 -7.23 -2.20
N MET A 100 49.13 -6.24 -1.48
CA MET A 100 50.48 -6.25 -0.91
C MET A 100 50.40 -6.35 0.61
N ILE A 101 51.23 -7.22 1.18
CA ILE A 101 51.29 -7.43 2.62
C ILE A 101 52.42 -6.56 3.17
N GLU A 102 52.08 -5.61 4.03
CA GLU A 102 53.02 -4.72 4.71
C GLU A 102 52.91 -4.92 6.23
N GLN A 103 53.86 -4.38 7.00
CA GLN A 103 53.86 -4.48 8.46
C GLN A 103 52.59 -3.90 9.12
N SER A 104 51.91 -2.98 8.44
CA SER A 104 50.66 -2.35 8.89
C SER A 104 49.40 -3.14 8.51
N GLY A 105 49.51 -4.21 7.72
CA GLY A 105 48.38 -5.03 7.27
C GLY A 105 48.39 -5.34 5.76
N ILE A 106 47.26 -5.84 5.25
CA ILE A 106 47.06 -6.14 3.83
C ILE A 106 46.47 -4.90 3.14
N ASN A 107 47.21 -4.30 2.21
CA ASN A 107 46.77 -3.16 1.40
C ASN A 107 46.42 -3.62 -0.02
N ILE A 108 45.34 -3.07 -0.60
CA ILE A 108 45.01 -3.26 -2.02
C ILE A 108 45.84 -2.26 -2.83
N VAL A 109 46.66 -2.74 -3.75
CA VAL A 109 47.61 -1.91 -4.52
C VAL A 109 47.07 -1.57 -5.90
N ASP A 110 46.31 -2.48 -6.50
CA ASP A 110 45.68 -2.27 -7.80
C ASP A 110 44.32 -2.98 -7.83
N GLU A 111 43.30 -2.27 -8.30
CA GLU A 111 41.94 -2.80 -8.47
C GLU A 111 41.52 -2.63 -9.93
N GLN A 112 41.45 -3.75 -10.65
CA GLN A 112 41.01 -3.77 -12.03
C GLN A 112 39.60 -4.33 -12.13
N ILE A 113 38.69 -3.52 -12.68
CA ILE A 113 37.32 -3.92 -12.97
C ILE A 113 37.20 -4.19 -14.47
N SER A 114 36.83 -5.42 -14.83
CA SER A 114 36.52 -5.80 -16.20
C SER A 114 35.07 -6.26 -16.30
N THR A 115 34.38 -5.81 -17.36
CA THR A 115 33.00 -6.20 -17.63
C THR A 115 32.96 -7.07 -18.87
N TYR A 116 32.55 -8.33 -18.72
CA TYR A 116 32.39 -9.26 -19.85
C TYR A 116 30.91 -9.46 -20.15
N SER A 117 30.51 -9.23 -21.40
CA SER A 117 29.17 -9.61 -21.88
C SER A 117 29.17 -11.09 -22.25
N TYR A 118 28.39 -11.91 -21.53
CA TYR A 118 28.20 -13.30 -21.88
C TYR A 118 27.13 -13.40 -22.98
N THR A 119 27.54 -13.91 -24.15
CA THR A 119 26.68 -14.09 -25.32
C THR A 119 26.45 -15.56 -25.68
N ALA A 120 26.94 -16.50 -24.85
CA ALA A 120 26.76 -17.92 -25.14
C ALA A 120 25.27 -18.27 -25.05
N ARG A 121 24.75 -18.87 -26.13
CA ARG A 121 23.35 -19.29 -26.28
C ARG A 121 23.12 -20.72 -25.82
N ASP A 122 24.07 -21.28 -25.07
CA ASP A 122 24.12 -22.72 -24.76
C ASP A 122 23.36 -23.04 -23.46
N PHE A 123 22.11 -22.58 -23.41
CA PHE A 123 21.18 -22.87 -22.32
C PHE A 123 19.81 -23.24 -22.89
N GLN A 124 19.15 -24.19 -22.23
CA GLN A 124 17.80 -24.59 -22.59
C GLN A 124 16.82 -23.44 -22.25
N LEU A 125 15.98 -23.06 -23.21
CA LEU A 125 14.95 -22.05 -22.97
C LEU A 125 13.86 -22.63 -22.05
N PRO A 126 13.46 -21.89 -21.00
CA PRO A 126 12.38 -22.32 -20.13
C PRO A 126 11.01 -22.23 -20.83
N ASP A 127 10.02 -22.93 -20.28
CA ASP A 127 8.62 -22.80 -20.72
C ASP A 127 8.02 -21.47 -20.25
N ILE A 128 8.26 -20.42 -21.03
CA ILE A 128 7.77 -19.07 -20.75
C ILE A 128 6.24 -19.01 -20.63
N VAL A 129 5.49 -19.84 -21.36
CA VAL A 129 4.02 -19.78 -21.34
C VAL A 129 3.50 -20.23 -19.99
N THR A 130 4.04 -21.33 -19.47
CA THR A 130 3.66 -21.87 -18.17
C THR A 130 4.05 -20.91 -17.03
N TYR A 131 5.27 -20.36 -17.05
CA TYR A 131 5.68 -19.36 -16.06
C TYR A 131 4.78 -18.12 -16.05
N LEU A 132 4.46 -17.56 -17.23
CA LEU A 132 3.57 -16.41 -17.32
C LEU A 132 2.15 -16.77 -16.87
N GLN A 133 1.67 -17.98 -17.17
CA GLN A 133 0.35 -18.45 -16.75
C GLN A 133 0.24 -18.55 -15.23
N GLU A 134 1.18 -19.21 -14.57
CA GLU A 134 1.19 -19.36 -13.11
C GLU A 134 1.28 -18.00 -12.40
N GLN A 135 2.02 -17.05 -12.98
CA GLN A 135 2.19 -15.74 -12.37
C GLN A 135 1.04 -14.78 -12.64
N THR A 136 0.29 -14.94 -13.73
CA THR A 136 -0.73 -13.95 -14.16
C THR A 136 -2.15 -14.50 -14.20
N ASN A 137 -2.34 -15.81 -14.11
CA ASN A 137 -3.61 -16.51 -14.32
C ASN A 137 -4.28 -16.22 -15.68
N LEU A 138 -3.55 -15.65 -16.65
CA LEU A 138 -4.05 -15.49 -18.01
C LEU A 138 -4.13 -16.84 -18.71
N THR A 139 -5.07 -16.95 -19.66
CA THR A 139 -5.14 -18.14 -20.50
C THR A 139 -3.88 -18.28 -21.36
N ARG A 140 -3.47 -19.52 -21.66
CA ARG A 140 -2.33 -19.78 -22.56
C ARG A 140 -2.50 -19.08 -23.91
N ARG A 141 -3.72 -19.01 -24.43
CA ARG A 141 -4.05 -18.32 -25.69
C ARG A 141 -3.69 -16.83 -25.60
N SER A 142 -4.12 -16.14 -24.54
CA SER A 142 -3.82 -14.71 -24.35
C SER A 142 -2.33 -14.46 -24.21
N ILE A 143 -1.62 -15.31 -23.45
CA ILE A 143 -0.16 -15.19 -23.27
C ILE A 143 0.58 -15.34 -24.60
N VAL A 144 0.22 -16.36 -25.39
CA VAL A 144 0.84 -16.59 -26.71
C VAL A 144 0.59 -15.40 -27.64
N GLU A 145 -0.61 -14.83 -27.64
CA GLU A 145 -0.91 -13.64 -28.44
C GLU A 145 -0.11 -12.41 -27.99
N ILE A 146 0.03 -12.17 -26.68
CA ILE A 146 0.88 -11.09 -26.13
C ILE A 146 2.33 -11.27 -26.60
N LEU A 147 2.89 -12.48 -26.46
CA LEU A 147 4.27 -12.78 -26.82
C LEU A 147 4.55 -12.66 -28.32
N LYS A 148 3.59 -13.07 -29.17
CA LYS A 148 3.72 -12.91 -30.63
C LYS A 148 3.67 -11.45 -31.05
N ARG A 149 2.77 -10.67 -30.46
CA ARG A 149 2.51 -9.27 -30.86
C ARG A 149 3.52 -8.27 -30.29
N CYS A 150 4.20 -8.60 -29.17
CA CYS A 150 5.15 -7.67 -28.56
C CYS A 150 6.41 -7.46 -29.42
N GLY A 151 6.75 -8.36 -30.33
CA GLY A 151 7.90 -8.22 -31.23
C GLY A 151 9.28 -8.24 -30.53
N ARG A 152 9.35 -8.75 -29.30
CA ARG A 152 10.58 -8.75 -28.47
C ARG A 152 11.11 -10.13 -28.10
N LEU A 153 10.67 -11.20 -28.77
CA LEU A 153 11.08 -12.59 -28.47
C LEU A 153 12.60 -12.82 -28.60
N GLU A 154 13.33 -12.04 -29.40
CA GLU A 154 14.80 -12.13 -29.44
C GLU A 154 15.44 -11.77 -28.08
N ALA A 155 14.84 -10.85 -27.32
CA ALA A 155 15.33 -10.51 -25.99
C ALA A 155 15.17 -11.68 -24.99
N PHE A 156 14.13 -12.50 -25.16
CA PHE A 156 13.96 -13.73 -24.38
C PHE A 156 15.10 -14.71 -24.64
N LYS A 157 15.52 -14.89 -25.90
CA LYS A 157 16.67 -15.75 -26.25
C LYS A 157 17.99 -15.24 -25.68
N MET A 158 18.12 -13.95 -25.42
CA MET A 158 19.35 -13.36 -24.86
C MET A 158 19.41 -13.46 -23.34
N ASN A 159 18.27 -13.31 -22.66
CA ASN A 159 18.17 -13.39 -21.21
C ASN A 159 16.76 -13.82 -20.78
N PRO A 160 16.49 -15.15 -20.74
CA PRO A 160 15.14 -15.67 -20.49
C PRO A 160 14.57 -15.23 -19.14
N GLN A 161 15.38 -15.30 -18.08
CA GLN A 161 14.95 -14.96 -16.72
C GLN A 161 14.53 -13.50 -16.63
N LYS A 162 15.39 -12.58 -17.08
CA LYS A 162 15.10 -11.14 -17.03
C LYS A 162 13.91 -10.76 -17.92
N PHE A 163 13.74 -11.45 -19.05
CA PHE A 163 12.57 -11.25 -19.91
C PHE A 163 11.29 -11.67 -19.17
N ILE A 164 11.27 -12.87 -18.57
CA ILE A 164 10.11 -13.39 -17.83
C ILE A 164 9.73 -12.45 -16.68
N GLU A 165 10.70 -12.06 -15.83
CA GLU A 165 10.45 -11.18 -14.68
C GLU A 165 9.84 -9.83 -15.10
N GLN A 166 10.38 -9.22 -16.17
CA GLN A 166 9.85 -7.97 -16.71
C GLN A 166 8.47 -8.15 -17.35
N ALA A 167 8.26 -9.20 -18.14
CA ALA A 167 6.98 -9.49 -18.77
C ALA A 167 5.88 -9.74 -17.72
N VAL A 168 6.16 -10.52 -16.67
CA VAL A 168 5.24 -10.71 -15.53
C VAL A 168 4.87 -9.37 -14.91
N THR A 169 5.86 -8.53 -14.63
CA THR A 169 5.65 -7.23 -13.99
C THR A 169 4.78 -6.33 -14.86
N ILE A 170 5.09 -6.25 -16.16
CA ILE A 170 4.33 -5.43 -17.12
C ILE A 170 2.90 -5.94 -17.25
N ILE A 171 2.70 -7.25 -17.43
CA ILE A 171 1.36 -7.84 -17.55
C ILE A 171 0.53 -7.60 -16.29
N LYS A 172 1.08 -7.86 -15.09
CA LYS A 172 0.39 -7.59 -13.82
C LYS A 172 0.02 -6.11 -13.67
N ASN A 173 0.88 -5.20 -14.13
CA ASN A 173 0.60 -3.77 -14.13
C ASN A 173 -0.57 -3.42 -15.05
N GLN A 174 -0.61 -3.96 -16.27
CA GLN A 174 -1.72 -3.73 -17.20
C GLN A 174 -3.03 -4.35 -16.69
N MET A 175 -3.00 -5.59 -16.19
CA MET A 175 -4.16 -6.23 -15.57
C MET A 175 -4.75 -5.37 -14.44
N ARG A 176 -3.90 -4.78 -13.59
CA ARG A 176 -4.35 -3.90 -12.51
C ARG A 176 -5.05 -2.64 -13.02
N LEU A 177 -4.56 -2.02 -14.10
CA LEU A 177 -5.22 -0.86 -14.71
C LEU A 177 -6.61 -1.24 -15.21
N PHE A 178 -6.70 -2.34 -15.95
CA PHE A 178 -7.98 -2.86 -16.46
C PHE A 178 -8.95 -3.27 -15.34
N ILE A 179 -8.43 -3.78 -14.22
CA ILE A 179 -9.24 -4.04 -13.02
C ILE A 179 -9.85 -2.75 -12.50
N VAL A 180 -9.05 -1.70 -12.30
CA VAL A 180 -9.53 -0.43 -11.74
C VAL A 180 -10.53 0.24 -12.68
N ASP A 181 -10.25 0.25 -13.98
CA ASP A 181 -11.11 0.90 -14.97
C ASP A 181 -12.43 0.17 -15.19
N GLY A 182 -12.44 -1.16 -15.00
CA GLY A 182 -13.59 -2.02 -15.27
C GLY A 182 -14.36 -2.47 -14.03
N ILE A 183 -13.91 -2.12 -12.82
CA ILE A 183 -14.54 -2.60 -11.58
C ILE A 183 -15.94 -2.00 -11.44
N LYS A 184 -16.90 -2.87 -11.11
CA LYS A 184 -18.25 -2.49 -10.73
C LYS A 184 -18.63 -3.24 -9.47
N TYR A 185 -19.29 -2.54 -8.55
CA TYR A 185 -19.77 -3.10 -7.32
C TYR A 185 -21.29 -3.11 -7.30
N GLU A 186 -21.86 -4.12 -6.68
CA GLU A 186 -23.27 -4.21 -6.38
C GLU A 186 -23.48 -4.68 -4.95
N LYS A 187 -24.44 -4.07 -4.26
CA LYS A 187 -24.85 -4.47 -2.91
C LYS A 187 -25.35 -5.91 -2.93
N ILE A 188 -24.83 -6.76 -2.03
CA ILE A 188 -25.21 -8.19 -1.98
C ILE A 188 -26.68 -8.35 -1.53
N GLY A 189 -27.13 -7.47 -0.64
CA GLY A 189 -28.48 -7.44 -0.10
C GLY A 189 -28.53 -6.60 1.18
N ASP A 190 -29.70 -6.49 1.78
CA ASP A 190 -29.88 -5.73 3.04
C ASP A 190 -29.43 -6.52 4.28
N ASP A 191 -29.27 -7.84 4.16
CA ASP A 191 -28.88 -8.73 5.27
C ASP A 191 -27.35 -8.93 5.38
N GLU A 192 -26.59 -8.55 4.35
CA GLU A 192 -25.13 -8.67 4.33
C GLU A 192 -24.46 -7.34 4.68
N PHE A 193 -24.12 -7.16 5.95
CA PHE A 193 -23.49 -5.95 6.47
C PHE A 193 -22.57 -6.21 7.67
N TYR A 194 -21.77 -5.20 8.01
CA TYR A 194 -21.04 -5.14 9.26
C TYR A 194 -21.95 -4.71 10.40
N ALA A 195 -22.23 -5.64 11.31
CA ALA A 195 -23.07 -5.43 12.48
C ALA A 195 -22.47 -4.40 13.46
N GLN A 196 -23.31 -3.61 14.13
CA GLN A 196 -22.85 -2.59 15.09
C GLN A 196 -22.15 -3.24 16.29
N GLU A 197 -22.62 -4.42 16.68
CA GLU A 197 -22.11 -5.27 17.75
C GLU A 197 -20.62 -5.59 17.54
N LEU A 198 -20.09 -5.54 16.31
CA LEU A 198 -18.66 -5.70 16.05
C LEU A 198 -17.80 -4.59 16.67
N PHE A 199 -18.35 -3.40 16.90
CA PHE A 199 -17.65 -2.34 17.64
C PHE A 199 -17.67 -2.57 19.16
N GLU A 200 -18.68 -3.31 19.67
CA GLU A 200 -18.86 -3.65 21.09
C GLU A 200 -18.08 -4.93 21.47
N ASP A 201 -18.19 -5.99 20.66
CA ASP A 201 -17.69 -7.34 20.95
C ASP A 201 -16.18 -7.51 20.69
N GLN A 202 -15.62 -6.69 19.81
CA GLN A 202 -14.18 -6.76 19.49
C GLN A 202 -13.41 -5.88 20.47
N GLU A 203 -12.91 -6.50 21.54
CA GLU A 203 -12.05 -5.82 22.50
C GLU A 203 -10.82 -5.23 21.81
N LEU A 204 -10.78 -3.91 21.74
CA LEU A 204 -9.58 -3.18 21.35
C LEU A 204 -8.69 -3.03 22.58
N ILE A 205 -7.51 -3.67 22.55
CA ILE A 205 -6.59 -3.68 23.67
C ILE A 205 -5.38 -2.80 23.36
N GLY A 206 -5.17 -1.77 24.16
CA GLY A 206 -4.00 -0.88 24.07
C GLY A 206 -3.23 -0.79 25.39
N TYR A 207 -2.21 0.08 25.40
CA TYR A 207 -1.37 0.35 26.57
C TYR A 207 -1.29 1.86 26.83
N LEU A 208 -1.81 2.33 27.97
CA LEU A 208 -2.01 3.77 28.26
C LEU A 208 -0.75 4.61 28.12
N ASN A 209 0.40 4.08 28.55
CA ASN A 209 1.63 4.87 28.63
C ASN A 209 2.49 4.78 27.35
N LYS A 210 1.96 4.21 26.27
CA LYS A 210 2.76 3.94 25.05
C LYS A 210 2.02 4.09 23.72
N ASN A 211 0.74 3.72 23.63
CA ASN A 211 0.05 3.67 22.33
C ASN A 211 -1.46 3.87 22.41
N MET A 212 -1.92 4.66 23.37
CA MET A 212 -3.34 5.03 23.54
C MET A 212 -3.47 6.52 23.79
N LEU A 213 -4.32 7.17 23.02
CA LEU A 213 -4.71 8.56 23.22
C LEU A 213 -6.13 8.60 23.80
N ALA A 214 -6.32 9.24 24.94
CA ALA A 214 -7.67 9.48 25.50
C ALA A 214 -8.38 10.56 24.66
N VAL A 215 -9.61 10.27 24.24
CA VAL A 215 -10.32 11.09 23.24
C VAL A 215 -11.81 11.21 23.53
N SER A 216 -12.38 12.35 23.14
CA SER A 216 -13.78 12.71 23.43
C SER A 216 -14.70 12.52 22.22
N LYS A 217 -14.24 12.79 20.99
CA LYS A 217 -15.07 12.76 19.77
C LYS A 217 -15.06 11.42 19.04
N SER A 218 -14.11 10.53 19.34
CA SER A 218 -14.13 9.17 18.78
C SER A 218 -15.36 8.36 19.21
N ILE A 219 -15.75 7.31 18.47
CA ILE A 219 -16.71 6.30 18.94
C ILE A 219 -16.15 5.41 20.08
N TYR A 220 -14.86 5.56 20.38
CA TYR A 220 -14.16 4.91 21.48
C TYR A 220 -13.64 5.92 22.49
N ASP A 221 -13.45 5.54 23.75
CA ASP A 221 -12.89 6.41 24.79
C ASP A 221 -11.37 6.67 24.59
N HIS A 222 -10.70 5.79 23.86
CA HIS A 222 -9.31 5.93 23.47
C HIS A 222 -9.10 5.52 22.01
N VAL A 223 -8.09 6.10 21.38
CA VAL A 223 -7.59 5.70 20.07
C VAL A 223 -6.28 4.95 20.25
N ILE A 224 -6.19 3.74 19.72
CA ILE A 224 -4.94 2.98 19.66
C ILE A 224 -4.20 3.39 18.38
N TYR A 225 -2.99 3.90 18.54
CA TYR A 225 -2.13 4.29 17.43
C TYR A 225 -0.89 3.41 17.35
N ASP A 226 -0.36 3.21 16.15
CA ASP A 226 0.86 2.45 15.88
C ASP A 226 1.98 3.31 15.26
N SER A 227 1.71 4.60 15.02
CA SER A 227 2.66 5.56 14.46
C SER A 227 2.47 6.96 15.07
N ASP A 228 3.53 7.79 15.03
CA ASP A 228 3.47 9.20 15.45
C ASP A 228 2.50 10.02 14.57
N VAL A 229 2.30 9.59 13.32
CA VAL A 229 1.37 10.23 12.36
C VAL A 229 -0.07 9.97 12.78
N GLU A 230 -0.41 8.72 13.12
CA GLU A 230 -1.73 8.34 13.64
C GLU A 230 -2.06 9.05 14.95
N GLU A 231 -1.08 9.17 15.85
CA GLU A 231 -1.23 9.92 17.11
C GLU A 231 -1.56 11.39 16.82
N SER A 232 -0.75 12.03 15.98
CA SER A 232 -0.94 13.44 15.61
C SER A 232 -2.27 13.66 14.89
N PHE A 233 -2.64 12.75 13.98
CA PHE A 233 -3.91 12.79 13.25
C PHE A 233 -5.11 12.76 14.20
N ALA A 234 -5.11 11.84 15.17
CA ALA A 234 -6.16 11.75 16.18
C ALA A 234 -6.24 13.00 17.07
N GLN A 235 -5.09 13.56 17.47
CA GLN A 235 -5.04 14.80 18.27
C GLN A 235 -5.65 15.99 17.52
N GLU A 236 -5.39 16.13 16.23
CA GLU A 236 -5.95 17.22 15.42
C GLU A 236 -7.45 17.04 15.13
N LEU A 237 -7.91 15.80 14.91
CA LEU A 237 -9.34 15.49 14.84
C LEU A 237 -10.08 15.89 16.13
N GLU A 238 -9.48 15.66 17.29
CA GLU A 238 -10.05 16.09 18.57
C GLU A 238 -10.15 17.62 18.68
N LYS A 239 -9.18 18.37 18.16
CA LYS A 239 -9.16 19.84 18.23
C LYS A 239 -10.11 20.50 17.21
N ASN A 240 -10.36 19.88 16.06
CA ASN A 240 -11.17 20.48 15.01
C ASN A 240 -12.66 20.53 15.37
N THR A 241 -13.26 21.72 15.41
CA THR A 241 -14.67 21.95 15.74
C THR A 241 -15.65 21.44 14.69
N GLU A 242 -15.24 21.29 13.43
CA GLU A 242 -16.08 20.74 12.36
C GLU A 242 -16.13 19.21 12.38
N VAL A 243 -15.19 18.56 13.07
CA VAL A 243 -15.24 17.11 13.28
C VAL A 243 -16.28 16.81 14.36
N LYS A 244 -17.35 16.15 13.96
CA LYS A 244 -18.47 15.75 14.83
C LYS A 244 -18.16 14.48 15.61
N VAL A 245 -17.74 13.44 14.88
CA VAL A 245 -17.38 12.12 15.43
C VAL A 245 -16.43 11.42 14.46
N TYR A 246 -15.58 10.53 14.97
CA TYR A 246 -14.74 9.70 14.11
C TYR A 246 -14.49 8.31 14.71
N ALA A 247 -13.92 7.42 13.90
CA ALA A 247 -13.51 6.10 14.32
C ALA A 247 -12.20 5.72 13.60
N LYS A 248 -11.24 5.18 14.34
CA LYS A 248 -10.20 4.34 13.72
C LYS A 248 -10.84 2.99 13.39
N LEU A 249 -10.88 2.63 12.12
CA LEU A 249 -11.61 1.45 11.67
C LEU A 249 -10.82 0.19 12.04
N PRO A 250 -11.46 -0.80 12.70
CA PRO A 250 -10.79 -2.04 13.00
C PRO A 250 -10.50 -2.88 11.75
N ASN A 251 -9.53 -3.78 11.85
CA ASN A 251 -9.11 -4.67 10.77
C ASN A 251 -10.22 -5.58 10.22
N TRP A 252 -11.32 -5.77 10.94
CA TRP A 252 -12.45 -6.56 10.46
C TRP A 252 -13.27 -5.84 9.39
N PHE A 253 -13.20 -4.50 9.31
CA PHE A 253 -13.91 -3.73 8.30
C PHE A 253 -13.15 -3.76 6.98
N LYS A 254 -13.64 -4.53 6.00
CA LYS A 254 -12.92 -4.78 4.76
C LYS A 254 -13.81 -4.60 3.55
N ILE A 255 -13.22 -4.03 2.52
CA ILE A 255 -13.76 -3.93 1.17
C ILE A 255 -13.03 -4.99 0.35
N ASP A 256 -13.78 -5.90 -0.22
CA ASP A 256 -13.21 -6.91 -1.10
C ASP A 256 -12.85 -6.28 -2.45
N THR A 257 -11.63 -6.55 -2.90
CA THR A 257 -11.14 -6.09 -4.21
C THR A 257 -10.47 -7.24 -4.94
N PRO A 258 -10.39 -7.22 -6.29
CA PRO A 258 -9.61 -8.20 -7.05
C PRO A 258 -8.12 -8.21 -6.72
N LEU A 259 -7.62 -7.20 -6.00
CA LEU A 259 -6.22 -7.02 -5.61
C LEU A 259 -5.97 -7.43 -4.14
N GLY A 260 -6.93 -8.13 -3.54
CA GLY A 260 -6.99 -8.47 -2.13
C GLY A 260 -7.77 -7.43 -1.32
N SER A 261 -8.22 -7.82 -0.13
CA SER A 261 -9.03 -6.93 0.72
C SER A 261 -8.33 -5.61 1.05
N TYR A 262 -9.16 -4.60 1.28
CA TYR A 262 -8.77 -3.23 1.57
C TYR A 262 -9.53 -2.74 2.80
N ASN A 263 -8.82 -2.13 3.75
CA ASN A 263 -9.39 -1.57 4.98
C ASN A 263 -8.95 -0.11 5.04
N PRO A 264 -9.87 0.87 4.97
CA PRO A 264 -9.56 2.27 5.24
C PRO A 264 -9.18 2.44 6.72
N ASP A 265 -8.30 3.39 7.03
CA ASP A 265 -7.78 3.54 8.40
C ASP A 265 -8.77 4.28 9.31
N TRP A 266 -9.44 5.31 8.79
CA TRP A 266 -10.34 6.15 9.57
C TRP A 266 -11.68 6.38 8.87
N ALA A 267 -12.73 6.55 9.66
CA ALA A 267 -14.00 7.11 9.25
C ALA A 267 -14.23 8.40 10.05
N VAL A 268 -14.35 9.54 9.37
CA VAL A 268 -14.47 10.87 9.99
C VAL A 268 -15.75 11.53 9.51
N LEU A 269 -16.64 11.87 10.43
CA LEU A 269 -17.81 12.69 10.15
C LEU A 269 -17.47 14.16 10.36
N VAL A 270 -17.56 14.93 9.28
CA VAL A 270 -17.36 16.39 9.29
C VAL A 270 -18.70 17.07 9.04
N GLU A 271 -18.98 18.10 9.83
CA GLU A 271 -20.12 18.99 9.67
C GLU A 271 -19.62 20.39 9.34
N LYS A 272 -19.98 20.87 8.15
CA LYS A 272 -19.62 22.21 7.67
C LYS A 272 -20.84 22.86 7.03
N ASP A 273 -21.12 24.10 7.41
CA ASP A 273 -22.27 24.87 6.93
C ASP A 273 -23.62 24.12 7.04
N GLY A 274 -23.80 23.34 8.11
CA GLY A 274 -25.00 22.52 8.36
C GLY A 274 -25.10 21.28 7.48
N THR A 275 -24.07 20.95 6.70
CA THR A 275 -24.00 19.74 5.88
C THR A 275 -23.03 18.74 6.49
N GLN A 276 -23.52 17.53 6.73
CA GLN A 276 -22.73 16.41 7.26
C GLN A 276 -22.23 15.51 6.13
N LYS A 277 -20.93 15.19 6.13
CA LYS A 277 -20.29 14.28 5.18
C LYS A 277 -19.39 13.29 5.90
N LEU A 278 -19.48 12.02 5.52
CA LEU A 278 -18.57 10.99 5.98
C LEU A 278 -17.35 10.89 5.06
N TYR A 279 -16.17 10.88 5.65
CA TYR A 279 -14.92 10.68 4.94
C TYR A 279 -14.23 9.42 5.43
N PHE A 280 -13.87 8.54 4.48
CA PHE A 280 -12.92 7.48 4.73
C PHE A 280 -11.52 8.00 4.44
N VAL A 281 -10.68 8.04 5.49
CA VAL A 281 -9.30 8.50 5.36
C VAL A 281 -8.38 7.30 5.27
N VAL A 282 -7.49 7.37 4.29
CA VAL A 282 -6.47 6.36 4.03
C VAL A 282 -5.13 6.97 4.36
N GLU A 283 -4.51 6.49 5.42
CA GLU A 283 -3.21 6.96 5.85
C GLU A 283 -2.13 6.26 5.04
N THR A 284 -1.45 7.01 4.19
CA THR A 284 -0.25 6.46 3.56
C THR A 284 0.88 6.47 4.57
N LYS A 285 1.19 5.31 5.15
CA LYS A 285 2.41 5.12 5.96
C LYS A 285 3.57 5.74 5.22
N GLY A 286 4.11 6.83 5.76
CA GLY A 286 5.15 7.64 5.15
C GLY A 286 6.41 6.82 4.87
N SER A 287 6.47 6.17 3.71
CA SER A 287 7.74 5.71 3.18
C SER A 287 8.40 6.90 2.52
N MET A 288 9.47 7.40 3.14
CA MET A 288 10.49 8.31 2.59
C MET A 288 11.15 7.81 1.28
N PHE A 289 10.56 6.82 0.61
CA PHE A 289 10.94 6.32 -0.71
C PHE A 289 9.72 6.43 -1.63
N SER A 290 9.74 7.49 -2.44
CA SER A 290 8.81 7.84 -3.53
C SER A 290 7.38 8.24 -3.13
N ASP A 291 6.95 9.41 -3.62
CA ASP A 291 5.56 9.89 -3.68
C ASP A 291 4.60 8.94 -4.43
N ALA A 292 5.12 7.85 -4.99
CA ALA A 292 4.35 6.79 -5.58
C ALA A 292 3.88 5.84 -4.47
N LEU A 293 2.60 5.96 -4.11
CA LEU A 293 1.83 4.81 -3.62
C LEU A 293 2.24 3.57 -4.41
N ARG A 294 2.38 2.40 -3.75
CA ARG A 294 2.48 1.16 -4.51
C ARG A 294 1.27 1.15 -5.45
N PRO A 295 1.43 0.96 -6.77
CA PRO A 295 0.32 1.04 -7.71
C PRO A 295 -0.90 0.19 -7.31
N THR A 296 -0.67 -0.90 -6.58
CA THR A 296 -1.69 -1.75 -5.95
C THR A 296 -2.50 -1.05 -4.85
N GLU A 297 -1.86 -0.26 -3.98
CA GLU A 297 -2.56 0.49 -2.92
C GLU A 297 -3.46 1.56 -3.52
N LYS A 298 -2.96 2.31 -4.51
CA LYS A 298 -3.79 3.28 -5.24
C LYS A 298 -5.01 2.61 -5.87
N ALA A 299 -4.80 1.47 -6.54
CA ALA A 299 -5.88 0.71 -7.15
C ALA A 299 -6.92 0.20 -6.13
N LYS A 300 -6.50 -0.19 -4.93
CA LYS A 300 -7.41 -0.57 -3.84
C LYS A 300 -8.25 0.61 -3.35
N ILE A 301 -7.66 1.81 -3.25
CA ILE A 301 -8.40 3.03 -2.90
C ILE A 301 -9.47 3.33 -3.95
N GLU A 302 -9.14 3.23 -5.24
CA GLU A 302 -10.13 3.42 -6.31
C GLU A 302 -11.26 2.36 -6.25
N CYS A 303 -10.92 1.10 -5.94
CA CYS A 303 -11.93 0.07 -5.69
C CYS A 303 -12.84 0.45 -4.50
N GLY A 304 -12.26 0.99 -3.43
CA GLY A 304 -13.02 1.51 -2.28
C GLY A 304 -14.03 2.60 -2.69
N LYS A 305 -13.62 3.56 -3.54
CA LYS A 305 -14.52 4.60 -4.04
C LYS A 305 -15.71 4.01 -4.80
N GLU A 306 -15.47 3.09 -5.73
CA GLU A 306 -16.56 2.45 -6.48
C GLU A 306 -17.44 1.56 -5.59
N HIS A 307 -16.89 0.92 -4.55
CA HIS A 307 -17.66 0.17 -3.56
C HIS A 307 -18.70 1.06 -2.87
N PHE A 308 -18.29 2.21 -2.32
CA PHE A 308 -19.24 3.07 -1.61
C PHE A 308 -20.18 3.79 -2.54
N LYS A 309 -19.75 4.17 -3.75
CA LYS A 309 -20.64 4.70 -4.79
C LYS A 309 -21.79 3.72 -5.11
N ALA A 310 -21.53 2.41 -5.11
CA ALA A 310 -22.57 1.40 -5.27
C ALA A 310 -23.54 1.30 -4.06
N LEU A 311 -23.12 1.76 -2.88
CA LEU A 311 -23.96 1.90 -1.69
C LEU A 311 -24.66 3.28 -1.61
N GLY A 312 -24.35 4.19 -2.55
CA GLY A 312 -24.82 5.57 -2.63
C GLY A 312 -23.74 6.61 -2.27
N ASP A 313 -23.95 7.87 -2.62
CA ASP A 313 -22.97 8.96 -2.43
C ASP A 313 -22.84 9.47 -0.98
N GLY A 314 -22.94 8.57 0.00
CA GLY A 314 -22.93 8.91 1.43
C GLY A 314 -21.54 9.10 2.03
N ALA A 315 -20.47 8.71 1.33
CA ALA A 315 -19.10 8.78 1.82
C ALA A 315 -18.09 9.15 0.73
N GLN A 316 -17.03 9.85 1.11
CA GLN A 316 -15.93 10.22 0.23
C GLN A 316 -14.61 9.61 0.72
N PHE A 317 -13.74 9.19 -0.20
CA PHE A 317 -12.39 8.75 0.16
C PHE A 317 -11.40 9.85 0.01
N ILE A 318 -10.65 10.07 1.09
CA ILE A 318 -9.54 10.99 1.12
C ILE A 318 -8.27 10.21 1.39
N LYS A 319 -7.30 10.40 0.49
CA LYS A 319 -5.95 9.95 0.73
C LYS A 319 -5.23 11.06 1.49
N ALA A 320 -4.73 10.76 2.68
CA ALA A 320 -3.97 11.74 3.47
C ALA A 320 -2.70 11.10 4.03
N ASN A 321 -1.61 11.85 4.06
CA ASN A 321 -0.36 11.46 4.73
C ASN A 321 -0.13 12.24 6.03
N SER A 322 -1.00 13.21 6.31
CA SER A 322 -1.03 14.04 7.51
C SER A 322 -2.45 14.59 7.69
N TYR A 323 -2.70 15.22 8.84
CA TYR A 323 -3.96 15.90 9.09
C TYR A 323 -4.17 17.09 8.14
N ASP A 324 -3.13 17.89 7.89
CA ASP A 324 -3.20 19.03 6.96
C ASP A 324 -3.63 18.59 5.56
N SER A 325 -3.08 17.48 5.05
CA SER A 325 -3.46 16.93 3.75
C SER A 325 -4.93 16.48 3.70
N PHE A 326 -5.47 15.98 4.82
CA PHE A 326 -6.89 15.68 4.94
C PHE A 326 -7.71 16.97 4.94
N GLN A 327 -7.32 17.96 5.75
CA GLN A 327 -8.02 19.22 5.88
C GLN A 327 -8.10 19.96 4.54
N ASP A 328 -7.00 20.04 3.79
CA ASP A 328 -6.97 20.69 2.46
C ASP A 328 -7.98 20.07 1.48
N GLN A 329 -8.23 18.76 1.57
CA GLN A 329 -9.16 18.06 0.69
C GLN A 329 -10.63 18.13 1.14
N VAL A 330 -10.87 18.28 2.45
CA VAL A 330 -12.22 18.47 2.99
C VAL A 330 -12.68 19.93 2.89
N MET A 331 -11.73 20.86 2.94
CA MET A 331 -11.99 22.30 3.06
C MET A 331 -11.91 23.07 1.73
N ALA A 332 -11.40 22.44 0.66
CA ALA A 332 -11.52 22.93 -0.71
C ALA A 332 -12.96 22.80 -1.23
#